data_AF-A0A523W725-F1
#
_entry.id   AF-A0A523W725-F1
#
_cell.length_a   1.000
_cell.length_b   1.000
_cell.length_c   1.000
_cell.angle_alpha   90.00
_cell.angle_beta   90.00
_cell.angle_gamma   90.00
#
_symmetry.space_group_name_H-M   'P 1'
#
loop_
_entity.id
_entity.type
_entity.pdbx_description
1 polymer ?
#
loop_
_entity_poly.entity_id
_entity_poly.type
_entity_poly.pdbx_seq_one_letter_code
_entity_poly.pdbx_strand_id
1 'polypeptide(L)'
;RRNVVTASIDSFSFENPVRVGDVVSLRAELTFVGKTSMEIEVHVETEKVLTGEVLPVAAASLTMVALDEKGKPTPVPELVLETEEERKKYQEAKDRRKKRLRKPKVNPQT
;
A
#
# COMPACT_ATOMS: atom_id res chain seq x y z
N ARG A 1 12.82 9.90 -12.91
CA ARG A 1 11.48 9.59 -12.36
C ARG A 1 10.75 8.75 -13.40
N ARG A 2 10.01 7.70 -13.00
CA ARG A 2 9.22 6.85 -13.89
C ARG A 2 7.76 6.91 -13.49
N ASN A 3 6.85 6.76 -14.44
CA ASN A 3 5.42 6.75 -14.16
C ASN A 3 5.04 5.45 -13.42
N VAL A 4 4.12 5.55 -12.47
CA VAL A 4 3.60 4.42 -11.71
C VAL A 4 2.08 4.42 -11.79
N VAL A 5 1.50 3.23 -11.85
CA VAL A 5 0.05 3.04 -11.87
C VAL A 5 -0.36 2.08 -10.76
N THR A 6 -1.57 2.26 -10.23
CA THR A 6 -2.19 1.31 -9.30
C THR A 6 -2.65 0.10 -10.08
N ALA A 7 -2.06 -1.07 -9.78
CA ALA A 7 -2.42 -2.33 -10.43
C ALA A 7 -3.48 -3.10 -9.64
N SER A 8 -3.43 -3.04 -8.30
CA SER A 8 -4.47 -3.59 -7.44
C SER A 8 -4.50 -2.91 -6.07
N ILE A 9 -5.66 -2.98 -5.42
CA ILE A 9 -5.83 -2.77 -3.99
C ILE A 9 -6.10 -4.15 -3.41
N ASP A 10 -5.19 -4.65 -2.57
CA ASP A 10 -5.20 -6.04 -2.12
C ASP A 10 -6.01 -6.22 -0.83
N SER A 11 -6.00 -5.20 0.03
CA SER A 11 -6.87 -5.08 1.19
C SER A 11 -7.21 -3.62 1.43
N PHE A 12 -8.42 -3.38 1.93
CA PHE A 12 -8.87 -2.10 2.44
C PHE A 12 -9.79 -2.37 3.62
N SER A 13 -9.48 -1.85 4.80
CA SER A 13 -10.30 -1.93 5.99
C SER A 13 -10.63 -0.53 6.51
N PHE A 14 -11.79 -0.41 7.14
CA PHE A 14 -12.24 0.82 7.78
C PHE A 14 -12.62 0.50 9.23
N GLU A 15 -11.99 1.18 10.17
CA GLU A 15 -12.08 0.91 11.61
C GLU A 15 -12.90 1.97 12.33
N ASN A 16 -12.65 3.26 12.04
CA ASN A 16 -13.35 4.37 12.70
C ASN A 16 -13.82 5.41 11.68
N PRO A 17 -15.00 6.04 11.90
CA PRO A 17 -15.51 7.09 11.04
C PRO A 17 -14.67 8.38 11.15
N VAL A 18 -14.57 9.11 10.04
CA VAL A 18 -14.05 10.49 10.02
C VAL A 18 -15.23 11.45 10.06
N ARG A 19 -15.14 12.50 10.90
CA ARG A 19 -16.18 13.53 11.02
C ARG A 19 -15.73 14.86 10.42
N VAL A 20 -16.71 15.71 10.11
CA VAL A 20 -16.44 17.08 9.66
C VAL A 20 -15.69 17.82 10.76
N GLY A 21 -14.56 18.43 10.40
CA GLY A 21 -13.71 19.15 11.33
C GLY A 21 -12.55 18.34 11.91
N ASP A 22 -12.49 17.02 11.66
CA ASP A 22 -11.31 16.24 11.99
C ASP A 22 -10.16 16.50 11.00
N VAL A 23 -8.92 16.32 11.47
CA VAL A 23 -7.72 16.29 10.60
C VAL A 23 -7.42 14.85 10.23
N VAL A 24 -7.27 14.58 8.93
CA VAL A 24 -6.95 13.23 8.43
C VAL A 24 -5.49 13.18 7.99
N SER A 25 -4.75 12.24 8.57
CA SER A 25 -3.34 11.99 8.25
C SER A 25 -3.19 10.63 7.59
N LEU A 26 -2.44 10.58 6.50
CA LEU A 26 -2.13 9.34 5.80
C LEU A 26 -0.62 9.13 5.81
N ARG A 27 -0.19 7.96 6.25
CA ARG A 27 1.20 7.51 6.16
C ARG A 27 1.27 6.35 5.19
N ALA A 28 2.09 6.49 4.16
CA ALA A 28 2.34 5.44 3.18
C ALA A 28 3.79 4.96 3.28
N GLU A 29 3.99 3.64 3.26
CA GLU A 29 5.31 3.01 3.35
C GLU A 29 5.46 1.96 2.24
N LEU A 30 6.62 1.95 1.58
CA LEU A 30 6.98 0.90 0.64
C LEU A 30 7.37 -0.34 1.43
N THR A 31 6.56 -1.39 1.39
CA THR A 31 6.80 -2.60 2.20
C THR A 31 7.43 -3.72 1.38
N PHE A 32 7.29 -3.73 0.05
CA PHE A 32 7.94 -4.72 -0.80
C PHE A 32 8.24 -4.21 -2.20
N VAL A 33 9.33 -4.70 -2.79
CA VAL A 33 9.70 -4.44 -4.18
C VAL A 33 9.92 -5.76 -4.93
N GLY A 34 9.17 -5.95 -6.01
CA GLY A 34 9.44 -6.99 -7.01
C GLY A 34 10.17 -6.42 -8.22
N LYS A 35 10.20 -7.17 -9.33
CA LYS A 35 10.93 -6.75 -10.54
C LYS A 35 10.45 -5.39 -11.09
N THR A 36 9.15 -5.23 -11.27
CA THR A 36 8.52 -4.02 -11.86
C THR A 36 7.39 -3.47 -11.00
N SER A 37 7.15 -4.07 -9.83
CA SER A 37 6.00 -3.76 -8.99
C SER A 37 6.39 -3.57 -7.54
N MET A 38 5.57 -2.83 -6.82
CA MET A 38 5.83 -2.29 -5.49
C MET A 38 4.59 -2.51 -4.64
N GLU A 39 4.74 -3.01 -3.42
CA GLU A 39 3.67 -3.02 -2.43
C GLU A 39 3.81 -1.80 -1.53
N ILE A 40 2.72 -1.05 -1.39
CA ILE A 40 2.62 0.12 -0.52
C ILE A 40 1.56 -0.17 0.53
N GLU A 41 1.92 -0.03 1.79
CA GLU A 41 0.98 -0.05 2.90
C GLU A 41 0.62 1.39 3.28
N VAL A 42 -0.66 1.65 3.47
CA VAL A 42 -1.20 2.97 3.83
C VAL A 42 -1.96 2.84 5.13
N HIS A 43 -1.57 3.63 6.12
CA HIS A 43 -2.25 3.79 7.40
C HIS A 43 -2.89 5.18 7.43
N VAL A 44 -4.18 5.22 7.73
CA VAL A 44 -4.98 6.45 7.80
C VAL A 44 -5.40 6.64 9.25
N GLU A 45 -5.17 7.83 9.78
CA GLU A 45 -5.55 8.24 11.13
C GLU A 45 -6.37 9.53 11.08
N THR A 46 -7.25 9.71 12.05
CA THR A 46 -8.00 10.93 12.27
C THR A 46 -7.61 11.55 13.61
N GLU A 47 -7.46 12.86 13.65
CA GLU A 47 -7.23 13.64 14.87
C GLU A 47 -8.43 14.58 15.11
N LYS A 48 -9.08 14.42 16.25
CA LYS A 48 -10.16 15.32 16.69
C LYS A 48 -9.56 16.63 17.18
N VAL A 49 -9.73 17.70 16.40
CA VAL A 49 -9.09 19.01 16.65
C VAL A 49 -9.32 19.57 18.06
N LEU A 50 -10.51 19.36 18.64
CA LEU A 50 -10.85 19.90 19.95
C LEU A 50 -10.24 19.11 21.12
N THR A 51 -9.97 17.83 20.94
CA THR A 51 -9.51 16.94 22.02
C THR A 51 -8.08 16.43 21.83
N GLY A 52 -7.52 16.53 20.63
CA GLY A 52 -6.24 15.94 20.24
C GLY A 52 -6.26 14.41 20.17
N GLU A 53 -7.44 13.78 20.23
CA GLU A 53 -7.56 12.32 20.18
C GLU A 53 -7.27 11.81 18.78
N VAL A 54 -6.30 10.90 18.66
CA VAL A 54 -5.90 10.25 17.40
C VAL A 54 -6.46 8.83 17.36
N LEU A 55 -7.15 8.49 16.27
CA LEU A 55 -7.76 7.17 16.06
C LEU A 55 -7.40 6.62 14.67
N PRO A 56 -7.13 5.31 14.55
CA PRO A 56 -6.95 4.68 13.24
C PRO A 56 -8.28 4.66 12.48
N VAL A 57 -8.27 5.06 11.22
CA VAL A 57 -9.46 5.17 10.36
C VAL A 57 -9.51 4.02 9.38
N ALA A 58 -8.42 3.79 8.67
CA ALA A 58 -8.36 2.82 7.60
C ALA A 58 -6.94 2.31 7.40
N ALA A 59 -6.83 1.08 6.91
CA ALA A 59 -5.58 0.50 6.46
C ALA A 59 -5.76 -0.10 5.08
N ALA A 60 -4.79 0.11 4.20
CA ALA A 60 -4.82 -0.40 2.85
C ALA A 60 -3.46 -0.96 2.41
N SER A 61 -3.49 -2.03 1.62
CA SER A 61 -2.33 -2.54 0.90
C SER A 61 -2.57 -2.41 -0.60
N LEU A 62 -1.66 -1.73 -1.30
CA LEU A 62 -1.74 -1.44 -2.72
C LEU A 62 -0.57 -2.06 -3.45
N THR A 63 -0.83 -2.60 -4.63
CA THR A 63 0.23 -2.97 -5.58
C THR A 63 0.31 -1.91 -6.68
N MET A 64 1.47 -1.27 -6.76
CA MET A 64 1.83 -0.33 -7.82
C MET A 64 2.73 -1.02 -8.86
N VAL A 65 2.67 -0.58 -10.11
CA VAL A 65 3.54 -1.04 -11.20
C VAL A 65 4.18 0.16 -11.87
N ALA A 66 5.51 0.13 -12.03
CA ALA A 66 6.22 1.15 -12.80
C ALA A 66 6.11 0.86 -14.30
N LEU A 67 5.88 1.91 -15.09
CA LEU A 67 5.78 1.85 -16.55
C LEU A 67 6.85 2.71 -17.24
N ASP A 68 7.31 2.24 -18.40
CA ASP A 68 8.13 3.04 -19.33
C ASP A 68 7.27 4.00 -20.17
N GLU A 69 7.92 4.78 -21.05
CA GLU A 69 7.27 5.73 -21.95
C GLU A 69 6.29 5.09 -22.94
N LYS A 70 6.41 3.77 -23.16
CA LYS A 70 5.53 2.98 -24.03
C LYS A 70 4.43 2.27 -23.25
N GLY A 71 4.29 2.56 -21.95
CA GLY A 71 3.30 1.95 -21.07
C GLY A 71 3.61 0.50 -20.69
N LYS A 72 4.85 0.01 -20.88
CA LYS A 72 5.24 -1.36 -20.53
C LYS A 72 5.84 -1.42 -19.12
N PRO A 73 5.60 -2.50 -18.34
CA PRO A 73 6.22 -2.68 -17.03
C PRO A 73 7.75 -2.58 -17.09
N THR A 74 8.32 -1.72 -16.27
CA THR A 74 9.77 -1.43 -16.25
C THR A 74 10.39 -1.73 -14.88
N PRO A 75 11.68 -2.11 -14.82
CA PRO A 75 12.33 -2.39 -13.55
C PRO A 75 12.31 -1.20 -12.57
N VAL A 76 12.18 -1.53 -11.28
CA VAL A 76 12.30 -0.60 -10.15
C VAL A 76 13.54 -0.92 -9.31
N PRO A 77 14.17 0.08 -8.66
CA PRO A 77 15.29 -0.17 -7.74
C PRO A 77 14.85 -1.04 -6.55
N GLU A 78 15.77 -1.83 -6.01
CA GLU A 78 15.52 -2.62 -4.81
C GLU A 78 15.28 -1.72 -3.59
N LEU A 79 14.49 -2.23 -2.64
CA LEU A 79 14.25 -1.55 -1.37
C LEU A 79 15.40 -1.85 -0.41
N VAL A 80 16.05 -0.80 0.08
CA VAL A 80 17.06 -0.89 1.14
C VAL A 80 16.34 -1.06 2.47
N LEU A 81 16.73 -2.09 3.23
CA LEU A 81 16.15 -2.42 4.53
C LEU A 81 17.22 -2.21 5.61
N GLU A 82 17.03 -1.18 6.42
CA GLU A 82 17.97 -0.74 7.45
C GLU A 82 17.63 -1.36 8.81
N THR A 83 16.34 -1.49 9.13
CA THR A 83 15.88 -1.96 10.44
C THR A 83 15.32 -3.39 10.41
N GLU A 84 15.30 -4.07 11.56
CA GLU A 84 14.66 -5.39 11.70
C GLU A 84 13.14 -5.32 11.46
N GLU A 85 12.51 -4.21 11.82
CA GLU A 85 11.09 -3.98 11.56
C GLU A 85 10.80 -3.93 10.05
N GLU A 86 11.61 -3.19 9.29
CA GLU A 86 11.51 -3.13 7.82
C GLU A 86 11.73 -4.51 7.18
N ARG A 87 12.71 -5.29 7.67
CA ARG A 87 12.96 -6.67 7.20
C ARG A 87 11.77 -7.57 7.43
N LYS A 88 11.15 -7.46 8.61
CA LYS A 88 9.93 -8.21 8.95
C LYS A 88 8.76 -7.82 8.06
N LYS A 89 8.47 -6.51 7.92
CA LYS A 89 7.43 -5.99 7.02
C LYS A 89 7.63 -6.47 5.59
N TYR A 90 8.88 -6.46 5.11
CA TYR A 90 9.24 -6.94 3.78
C TYR A 90 8.92 -8.42 3.58
N GLN A 91 9.24 -9.26 4.56
CA GLN A 91 8.95 -10.68 4.47
C GLN A 91 7.43 -10.95 4.51
N GLU A 92 6.69 -10.25 5.36
CA GLU A 92 5.23 -10.35 5.42
C GLU A 92 4.56 -9.91 4.11
N ALA A 93 5.01 -8.80 3.52
CA ALA A 93 4.55 -8.29 2.23
C ALA A 93 4.85 -9.27 1.09
N LYS A 94 6.05 -9.86 1.08
CA LYS A 94 6.44 -10.91 0.13
C LYS A 94 5.50 -12.13 0.22
N ASP A 95 5.11 -12.52 1.43
CA ASP A 95 4.18 -13.63 1.66
C ASP A 95 2.75 -13.27 1.24
N ARG A 96 2.29 -12.03 1.48
CA ARG A 96 1.01 -11.51 0.97
C ARG A 96 0.96 -11.58 -0.56
N ARG A 97 2.00 -11.13 -1.24
CA ARG A 97 2.13 -11.24 -2.70
C ARG A 97 2.05 -12.68 -3.17
N LYS A 98 2.76 -13.61 -2.52
CA LYS A 98 2.71 -15.03 -2.86
C LYS A 98 1.29 -15.59 -2.74
N LYS A 99 0.56 -15.22 -1.68
CA LYS A 99 -0.85 -15.61 -1.50
C LYS A 99 -1.74 -15.02 -2.61
N ARG A 100 -1.55 -13.75 -2.97
CA ARG A 100 -2.31 -13.08 -4.05
C ARG A 100 -2.13 -13.77 -5.39
N LEU A 101 -0.89 -14.09 -5.78
CA LEU A 101 -0.59 -14.75 -7.06
C LEU A 101 -1.16 -16.17 -7.16
N ARG A 102 -1.48 -16.82 -6.03
CA ARG A 102 -2.16 -18.12 -6.00
C ARG A 102 -3.68 -18.01 -6.16
N LYS A 103 -4.27 -16.83 -5.92
CA LYS A 103 -5.70 -16.63 -6.13
C LYS A 103 -5.98 -16.50 -7.64
N PRO A 104 -7.04 -17.15 -8.17
CA PRO A 104 -7.44 -16.97 -9.55
C PRO A 104 -7.76 -15.49 -9.80
N LYS A 105 -7.41 -14.99 -10.99
CA LYS A 105 -7.79 -13.63 -11.40
C LYS A 105 -9.31 -13.56 -11.40
N VAL A 106 -9.87 -12.76 -10.50
CA VAL A 106 -11.30 -12.42 -10.54
C VAL A 106 -11.47 -11.49 -11.74
N ASN A 107 -12.11 -11.97 -12.80
CA ASN A 107 -12.50 -11.11 -13.91
C ASN A 107 -13.69 -10.28 -13.45
N PRO A 108 -13.61 -8.93 -13.44
CA PRO A 108 -14.75 -8.07 -13.11
C PRO A 108 -15.73 -7.95 -14.29
N GLN A 109 -16.21 -9.10 -14.81
CA GLN A 109 -17.29 -9.16 -15.80
C GLN A 109 -18.22 -10.35 -15.49
N THR A 110 -19.13 -10.13 -14.54
CA THR A 110 -20.50 -10.70 -14.47
C THR A 110 -21.34 -9.78 -13.61
#